data_AF-A0A915HQM5-F1
#
_entry.id   AF-A0A915HQM5-F1
#
_cell.length_a   1.000
_cell.length_b   1.000
_cell.length_c   1.000
_cell.angle_alpha   90.00
_cell.angle_beta   90.00
_cell.angle_gamma   90.00
#
_symmetry.space_group_name_H-M   'P 1'
#
loop_
_entity.id
_entity.type
_entity.pdbx_description
1 polymer ?
#
loop_
_entity_poly.entity_id
_entity_poly.type
_entity_poly.pdbx_seq_one_letter_code
_entity_poly.pdbx_strand_id
1 'polypeptide(L)'
;MIPTDPLPLLKAPWEKIVINVTGPFAMAPYQNQFAIVVIDYLSSFPKVRLCPDHTAERTIEFLMELFARYGNPALLVSDNGPKYQLDAFTKFLSNRRFSLVTESTEESLDLLILI
;
A
#
# COMPACT_ATOMS: atom_id res chain seq x y z
N MET A 1 7.77 -2.44 21.86
CA MET A 1 6.66 -1.68 22.48
C MET A 1 5.74 -1.29 21.35
N ILE A 2 4.49 -1.74 21.38
CA ILE A 2 3.48 -1.36 20.37
C ILE A 2 3.10 0.10 20.65
N PRO A 3 3.13 1.02 19.68
CA PRO A 3 2.61 2.37 19.86
C PRO A 3 1.13 2.28 20.26
N THR A 4 0.82 2.73 21.47
CA THR A 4 -0.50 2.67 22.11
C THR A 4 -1.40 3.86 21.78
N ASP A 5 -1.12 4.61 20.72
CA ASP A 5 -2.07 5.62 20.25
C ASP A 5 -3.24 4.87 19.60
N PRO A 6 -4.48 5.02 20.11
CA PRO A 6 -5.63 4.39 19.48
C PRO A 6 -5.70 4.90 18.06
N LEU A 7 -5.62 3.98 17.10
CA LEU A 7 -5.77 4.28 15.69
C LEU A 7 -6.98 5.22 15.54
N PRO A 8 -6.86 6.37 14.86
CA PRO A 8 -7.99 7.27 14.68
C PRO A 8 -9.15 6.44 14.14
N LEU A 9 -10.26 6.43 14.87
CA LEU A 9 -11.43 5.60 14.56
C LEU A 9 -11.81 5.81 13.09
N LEU A 10 -11.55 4.81 12.27
CA LEU A 10 -11.95 4.80 10.86
C LEU A 10 -13.48 4.79 10.84
N LYS A 11 -14.06 5.77 10.16
CA LYS A 11 -15.51 5.99 10.06
C LYS A 11 -16.10 5.34 8.82
N ALA A 12 -15.27 5.10 7.80
CA ALA A 12 -15.69 4.49 6.54
C ALA A 12 -14.60 3.59 5.94
N PRO A 13 -14.98 2.61 5.10
CA PRO A 13 -14.03 1.87 4.29
C PRO A 13 -13.26 2.85 3.40
N TRP A 14 -12.04 2.47 3.03
CA TRP A 14 -11.16 3.24 2.15
C TRP A 14 -10.59 4.54 2.76
N GLU A 15 -10.79 4.80 4.05
CA GLU A 15 -10.18 5.97 4.71
C GLU A 15 -8.69 5.79 5.01
N LYS A 16 -8.29 4.61 5.49
CA LYS A 16 -6.88 4.22 5.68
C LYS A 16 -6.61 3.01 4.81
N ILE A 17 -5.64 3.13 3.92
CA ILE A 17 -5.15 2.00 3.12
C ILE A 17 -3.66 1.77 3.41
N VAL A 18 -3.26 0.51 3.39
CA VAL A 18 -1.87 0.09 3.57
C VAL A 18 -1.39 -0.51 2.27
N ILE A 19 -0.27 -0.05 1.74
CA ILE A 19 0.38 -0.62 0.56
C ILE A 19 1.65 -1.37 0.96
N ASN A 20 1.82 -2.54 0.36
CA ASN A 20 3.00 -3.37 0.50
C ASN A 20 3.34 -4.05 -0.84
N VAL A 21 4.60 -4.45 -1.00
CA VAL A 21 5.04 -5.30 -2.11
C VAL A 21 5.62 -6.58 -1.56
N THR A 22 5.14 -7.72 -2.07
CA THR A 22 5.66 -9.05 -1.73
C THR A 22 6.23 -9.76 -2.97
N GLY A 23 7.17 -10.69 -2.74
CA GLY A 23 7.94 -11.39 -3.77
C GLY A 23 9.45 -11.15 -3.66
N PRO A 24 10.27 -11.68 -4.59
CA PRO A 24 9.85 -12.44 -5.77
C PRO A 24 9.36 -13.86 -5.44
N PHE A 25 8.29 -14.30 -6.11
CA PHE A 25 7.75 -15.65 -6.02
C PHE A 25 8.46 -16.57 -6.99
N ALA A 26 9.40 -17.37 -6.50
CA ALA A 26 10.26 -18.23 -7.32
C ALA A 26 9.52 -19.25 -8.21
N MET A 27 8.30 -19.64 -7.81
CA MET A 27 7.48 -20.60 -8.56
C MET A 27 6.43 -19.93 -9.48
N ALA A 28 6.32 -18.60 -9.45
CA ALA A 28 5.38 -17.87 -10.30
C ALA A 28 5.95 -17.67 -11.71
N PRO A 29 5.10 -17.51 -12.74
CA PRO A 29 5.55 -17.08 -14.06
C PRO A 29 6.36 -15.79 -13.98
N TYR A 30 7.35 -15.61 -14.88
CA TYR A 30 8.22 -14.43 -14.89
C TYR A 30 7.44 -13.10 -14.83
N GLN A 31 6.26 -13.07 -15.46
CA GLN A 31 5.35 -11.91 -15.50
C GLN A 31 4.64 -11.59 -14.17
N ASN A 32 4.69 -12.48 -13.18
CA ASN A 32 3.93 -12.41 -11.93
C ASN A 32 4.81 -12.66 -10.69
N GLN A 33 6.10 -12.34 -10.78
CA GLN A 33 7.04 -12.59 -9.69
C GLN A 33 6.77 -11.74 -8.45
N PHE A 34 6.14 -10.57 -8.57
CA PHE A 34 5.81 -9.71 -7.45
C PHE A 34 4.31 -9.50 -7.35
N ALA A 35 3.85 -9.21 -6.13
CA ALA A 35 2.49 -8.74 -5.89
C ALA A 35 2.54 -7.39 -5.16
N ILE A 36 1.91 -6.39 -5.75
CA ILE A 36 1.58 -5.12 -5.09
C ILE A 36 0.24 -5.33 -4.39
N VAL A 37 0.23 -5.19 -3.07
CA VAL A 37 -0.93 -5.44 -2.21
C VAL A 37 -1.35 -4.12 -1.58
N VAL A 38 -2.62 -3.76 -1.74
CA VAL A 38 -3.25 -2.64 -1.04
C VAL A 38 -4.36 -3.20 -0.17
N ILE A 39 -4.27 -3.01 1.13
CA ILE A 39 -5.26 -3.49 2.10
C ILE A 39 -6.06 -2.28 2.58
N ASP A 40 -7.38 -2.35 2.46
CA ASP A 40 -8.26 -1.43 3.19
C ASP A 40 -8.22 -1.78 4.68
N TYR A 41 -7.78 -0.84 5.51
CA TYR A 41 -7.53 -1.13 6.93
C TYR A 41 -8.82 -1.48 7.67
N LEU A 42 -9.96 -0.86 7.34
CA LEU A 42 -11.22 -1.10 8.04
C LEU A 42 -11.83 -2.47 7.70
N SER A 43 -11.89 -2.83 6.41
CA SER A 43 -12.49 -4.09 5.97
C SER A 43 -11.51 -5.27 5.93
N SER A 44 -10.21 -5.01 6.11
CA SER A 44 -9.12 -5.95 5.83
C SER A 44 -9.18 -6.54 4.42
N PHE A 45 -9.83 -5.86 3.46
CA PHE A 45 -10.02 -6.37 2.12
C PHE A 45 -8.76 -6.12 1.25
N PRO A 46 -8.09 -7.17 0.73
CA PRO A 46 -6.90 -6.99 -0.09
C PRO A 46 -7.25 -6.69 -1.56
N LYS A 47 -6.55 -5.72 -2.14
CA LYS A 47 -6.48 -5.47 -3.58
C LYS A 47 -5.07 -5.84 -4.02
N VAL A 48 -4.96 -6.76 -4.97
CA VAL A 48 -3.67 -7.31 -5.39
C VAL A 48 -3.47 -7.11 -6.89
N ARG A 49 -2.26 -6.70 -7.26
CA ARG A 49 -1.78 -6.70 -8.65
C ARG A 49 -0.51 -7.53 -8.74
N LEU A 50 -0.51 -8.51 -9.63
CA LEU A 50 0.69 -9.27 -9.99
C LEU A 50 1.48 -8.54 -11.06
N CYS A 51 2.81 -8.56 -10.95
CA CYS A 51 3.71 -7.88 -11.86
C CYS A 51 5.10 -8.56 -11.94
N PRO A 52 5.85 -8.37 -13.03
CA PRO A 52 7.19 -8.95 -13.19
C PRO A 52 8.24 -8.33 -12.27
N ASP A 53 7.99 -7.09 -11.83
CA ASP A 53 8.86 -6.21 -11.06
C ASP A 53 7.98 -5.23 -10.24
N HIS A 54 8.60 -4.43 -9.37
CA HIS A 54 7.90 -3.57 -8.39
C HIS A 54 8.29 -2.09 -8.52
N THR A 55 8.42 -1.63 -9.77
CA THR A 55 8.75 -0.23 -10.11
C THR A 55 7.71 0.75 -9.57
N ALA A 56 8.13 1.97 -9.22
CA ALA A 56 7.24 3.02 -8.72
C ALA A 56 6.08 3.32 -9.68
N GLU A 57 6.35 3.27 -11.00
CA GLU A 57 5.38 3.51 -12.06
C GLU A 57 4.22 2.52 -12.00
N ARG A 58 4.50 1.21 -11.89
CA ARG A 58 3.47 0.16 -11.77
C ARG A 58 2.64 0.30 -10.50
N THR A 59 3.28 0.69 -9.40
CA THR A 59 2.60 0.99 -8.13
C THR A 59 1.68 2.19 -8.28
N ILE A 60 2.15 3.26 -8.91
CA ILE A 60 1.38 4.48 -9.20
C ILE A 60 0.18 4.14 -10.10
N GLU A 61 0.38 3.38 -11.17
CA GLU A 61 -0.70 2.91 -12.05
C GLU A 61 -1.77 2.14 -11.27
N PHE A 62 -1.35 1.28 -10.33
CA PHE A 62 -2.28 0.51 -9.52
C PHE A 62 -3.10 1.39 -8.59
N LEU A 63 -2.42 2.31 -7.91
CA LEU A 63 -3.07 3.29 -7.05
C LEU A 63 -4.01 4.19 -7.85
N MET A 64 -3.66 4.60 -9.07
CA MET A 64 -4.56 5.39 -9.93
C MET A 64 -5.84 4.64 -10.26
N GLU A 65 -5.75 3.37 -10.64
CA GLU A 65 -6.94 2.55 -10.92
C GLU A 65 -7.83 2.38 -9.70
N LEU A 66 -7.23 2.15 -8.53
CA LEU A 66 -7.96 2.03 -7.28
C LEU A 66 -8.62 3.37 -6.89
N PHE A 67 -7.90 4.48 -7.00
CA PHE A 67 -8.43 5.80 -6.68
C PHE A 67 -9.51 6.27 -7.64
N ALA A 68 -9.43 5.89 -8.92
CA ALA A 68 -10.49 6.14 -9.89
C ALA A 68 -11.78 5.39 -9.54
N ARG A 69 -11.69 4.23 -8.88
CA ARG A 69 -12.85 3.39 -8.51
C ARG A 69 -13.44 3.74 -7.16
N TYR A 70 -12.60 3.95 -6.14
CA TYR A 70 -13.02 4.11 -4.74
C TYR A 70 -12.85 5.54 -4.22
N GLY A 71 -12.23 6.43 -5.00
CA GLY A 71 -11.83 7.76 -4.55
C GLY A 71 -10.46 7.78 -3.90
N ASN A 72 -10.01 8.97 -3.49
CA ASN A 72 -8.76 9.10 -2.74
C ASN A 72 -9.00 8.70 -1.27
N PRO A 73 -8.10 7.91 -0.66
CA PRO A 73 -8.14 7.65 0.77
C PRO A 73 -7.80 8.91 1.57
N ALA A 74 -8.06 8.92 2.87
CA ALA A 74 -7.60 9.97 3.78
C ALA A 74 -6.12 9.78 4.17
N LEU A 75 -5.73 8.51 4.33
CA LEU A 75 -4.39 8.10 4.74
C LEU A 75 -3.91 6.91 3.90
N LEU A 76 -2.77 7.09 3.24
CA LEU A 76 -2.01 6.01 2.63
C LEU A 76 -0.83 5.69 3.55
N VAL A 77 -0.74 4.45 3.98
CA VAL A 77 0.43 3.93 4.70
C VAL A 77 1.24 3.07 3.76
N SER A 78 2.53 3.35 3.67
CA SER A 78 3.48 2.51 2.94
C SER A 78 4.45 1.88 3.92
N ASP A 79 4.83 0.64 3.68
CA ASP A 79 6.01 0.09 4.35
C ASP A 79 7.25 0.88 3.90
N ASN A 80 8.16 1.15 4.84
CA ASN A 80 9.33 2.03 4.67
C ASN A 80 10.43 1.44 3.75
N GLY A 81 10.05 0.64 2.75
CA GLY A 81 10.98 0.11 1.78
C GLY A 81 11.63 1.23 0.95
N PRO A 82 12.92 1.13 0.59
CA PRO A 82 13.64 2.12 -0.24
C PRO A 82 13.02 2.37 -1.63
N LYS A 83 11.97 1.61 -1.97
CA LYS A 83 11.25 1.57 -3.23
C LYS A 83 10.20 2.69 -3.37
N TYR A 84 9.77 3.29 -2.26
CA TYR A 84 8.77 4.39 -2.26
C TYR A 84 9.40 5.77 -2.04
N GLN A 85 10.71 5.83 -1.77
CA GLN A 85 11.51 7.06 -1.71
C GLN A 85 11.86 7.62 -3.10
N LEU A 86 11.20 7.16 -4.16
CA LEU A 86 11.37 7.75 -5.49
C LEU A 86 10.64 9.09 -5.59
N ASP A 87 11.32 10.09 -6.14
CA ASP A 87 10.81 11.43 -6.45
C ASP A 87 9.47 11.37 -7.24
N ALA A 88 9.29 10.37 -8.10
CA ALA A 88 8.05 10.15 -8.84
C ALA A 88 6.85 9.80 -7.93
N PHE A 89 7.06 8.96 -6.91
CA PHE A 89 6.02 8.58 -5.95
C PHE A 89 5.67 9.76 -5.05
N THR A 90 6.68 10.47 -4.55
CA THR A 90 6.47 11.70 -3.77
C THR A 90 5.72 12.78 -4.57
N LYS A 91 6.07 13.00 -5.84
CA LYS A 91 5.36 13.94 -6.74
C LYS A 91 3.92 13.53 -7.02
N PHE A 92 3.69 12.23 -7.18
CA PHE A 92 2.35 11.68 -7.36
C PHE A 92 1.47 11.93 -6.14
N LEU A 93 2.04 11.83 -4.95
CA LEU A 93 1.35 12.07 -3.68
C LEU A 93 1.19 13.56 -3.37
N SER A 94 2.19 14.40 -3.66
CA SER A 94 2.13 15.85 -3.41
C SER A 94 1.00 16.54 -4.17
N ASN A 95 0.58 15.97 -5.30
CA ASN A 95 -0.52 16.49 -6.11
C ASN A 95 -1.91 16.10 -5.57
N ARG A 96 -2.00 15.41 -4.42
CA ARG A 96 -3.28 14.92 -3.88
C ARG A 96 -3.50 15.30 -2.42
N ARG A 97 -4.79 15.40 -2.06
CA ARG A 97 -5.26 15.89 -0.75
C ARG A 97 -5.31 14.78 0.31
N PHE A 98 -4.29 13.93 0.40
CA PHE A 98 -4.23 12.88 1.43
C PHE A 98 -2.83 12.75 2.04
N SER A 99 -2.78 12.27 3.27
CA SER A 99 -1.53 12.13 4.01
C SER A 99 -0.85 10.80 3.66
N LEU A 100 0.46 10.84 3.38
CA LEU A 100 1.31 9.64 3.35
C LEU A 100 1.96 9.50 4.72
N VAL A 101 1.81 8.32 5.33
CA VAL A 101 2.62 7.92 6.49
C VAL A 101 3.45 6.72 6.08
N THR A 102 4.74 6.73 6.43
CA THR A 102 5.61 5.58 6.27
C THR A 102 5.70 4.85 7.61
N GLU A 103 5.15 3.64 7.70
CA GLU A 103 5.24 2.80 8.91
C GLU A 103 6.39 1.78 8.74
N SER A 104 7.08 1.45 9.83
CA SER A 104 8.16 0.45 9.83
C SER A 104 7.62 -0.96 9.60
N THR A 105 8.40 -1.80 8.92
CA THR A 105 8.04 -3.16 8.47
C THR A 105 7.50 -4.06 9.59
N GLU A 106 7.92 -3.89 10.84
CA GLU A 106 7.42 -4.68 11.98
C GLU A 106 5.93 -4.48 12.25
N GLU A 107 5.38 -3.27 12.09
CA GLU A 107 3.94 -3.00 12.29
C GLU A 107 3.09 -3.40 11.08
N SER A 108 3.68 -3.37 9.88
CA SER A 108 3.02 -3.81 8.65
C SER A 108 2.87 -5.34 8.57
N LEU A 109 3.76 -6.09 9.25
CA LEU A 109 3.68 -7.55 9.33
C LEU A 109 2.49 -8.03 10.16
N ASP A 110 2.09 -7.30 11.22
CA ASP A 110 0.92 -7.66 12.02
C ASP A 110 -0.39 -7.66 11.21
N LEU A 111 -0.46 -6.87 10.13
CA LEU A 111 -1.62 -6.84 9.22
C LEU A 111 -1.57 -7.94 8.14
N LEU A 112 -0.37 -8.42 7.79
CA LEU A 112 -0.19 -9.49 6.80
C LEU A 112 -0.39 -10.89 7.38
N ILE A 113 -0.27 -11.06 8.70
CA ILE A 113 -0.48 -12.36 9.37
C ILE A 113 -1.99 -12.70 9.49
N LEU A 114 -2.89 -11.76 9.15
CA LEU A 114 -4.35 -11.92 9.21
C LEU A 114 -5.02 -12.31 7.88
N ILE A 115 -4.25 -12.54 6.81
CA ILE A 115 -4.71 -13.10 5.52
C ILE A 115 -4.01 -14.42 5.24
#